data_AF-A0A522LWE0-F1
#
_entry.id   AF-A0A522LWE0-F1
#
_cell.length_a   1.000
_cell.length_b   1.000
_cell.length_c   1.000
_cell.angle_alpha   90.00
_cell.angle_beta   90.00
_cell.angle_gamma   90.00
#
_symmetry.space_group_name_H-M   'P 1'
#
loop_
_entity.id
_entity.type
_entity.pdbx_description
1 polymer ?
#
loop_
_entity_poly.entity_id
_entity_poly.type
_entity_poly.pdbx_seq_one_letter_code
_entity_poly.pdbx_strand_id
1 'polypeptide(L)'
;MRRIEPVFPDLLPLSHRLGPPPAAAADGTVVLDPVEMRLLRWTDARPRLAADRSLPRRPLRVLLHGETAVRERAFLERLVGAGSGVLVVLDGASAPPVLPAPTVDGQVVVLAPWVPAFWGGAPLASLAAFGARKIPAGVLLALGPVPEPFAEVRRAVEEARNAGAGFVVACPFAVPPEDRHRVYDGRAGAGGDEALENLLFHTDLARLAAELEREASRACLAFGMREALPGPATSFTPQPTFTASAVLTLWARRLDLLDGVSSSGWQLRRAAQALLASGRDPHALVAEDNLRVIPGFTPWVEAFARSAWGGGGAPFDEALARWVAD
;
A
#
# COMPACT_ATOMS: atom_id res chain seq x y z
N MET A 1 7.63 15.50 -24.06
CA MET A 1 7.53 15.35 -22.59
C MET A 1 6.31 14.49 -22.27
N ARG A 2 6.46 13.22 -21.92
CA ARG A 2 5.34 12.47 -21.33
C ARG A 2 5.29 12.72 -19.84
N ARG A 3 4.07 12.94 -19.34
CA ARG A 3 3.74 13.26 -17.95
C ARG A 3 4.02 12.02 -17.10
N ILE A 4 4.96 12.12 -16.17
CA ILE A 4 4.86 11.32 -14.96
C ILE A 4 3.61 11.85 -14.26
N GLU A 5 2.57 11.02 -14.14
CA GLU A 5 1.28 11.49 -13.66
C GLU A 5 1.30 11.56 -12.13
N PRO A 6 0.84 12.68 -11.53
CA PRO A 6 0.75 12.75 -10.09
C PRO A 6 -0.23 11.69 -9.58
N VAL A 7 0.17 11.01 -8.52
CA VAL A 7 -0.60 9.93 -7.89
C VAL A 7 -1.10 10.48 -6.57
N PHE A 8 -2.42 10.52 -6.39
CA PHE A 8 -3.04 10.98 -5.14
C PHE A 8 -3.86 9.86 -4.48
N PRO A 9 -3.22 8.93 -3.76
CA PRO A 9 -3.87 8.15 -2.75
C PRO A 9 -3.55 8.77 -1.39
N ASP A 10 -4.58 8.84 -0.55
CA ASP A 10 -4.43 9.19 0.85
C ASP A 10 -3.64 8.13 1.65
N LEU A 11 -3.32 6.97 1.06
CA LEU A 11 -2.74 5.80 1.75
C LEU A 11 -1.22 5.68 1.58
N LEU A 12 -0.69 5.78 0.36
CA LEU A 12 0.73 5.57 0.07
C LEU A 12 1.36 6.91 -0.31
N PRO A 13 2.43 7.38 0.38
CA PRO A 13 3.03 8.69 0.12
C PRO A 13 3.92 8.67 -1.13
N LEU A 14 3.30 8.34 -2.26
CA LEU A 14 3.86 8.32 -3.61
C LEU A 14 3.60 9.68 -4.26
N SER A 15 4.47 10.08 -5.20
CA SER A 15 4.23 11.31 -5.94
C SER A 15 3.77 11.07 -7.36
N HIS A 16 4.02 9.88 -7.91
CA HIS A 16 4.02 9.68 -9.35
C HIS A 16 3.75 8.24 -9.79
N ARG A 17 3.13 8.05 -10.95
CA ARG A 17 3.00 6.74 -11.64
C ARG A 17 3.79 6.75 -12.94
N LEU A 18 4.46 5.63 -13.22
CA LEU A 18 5.18 5.40 -14.46
C LEU A 18 4.60 4.21 -15.21
N GLY A 19 4.13 4.48 -16.43
CA GLY A 19 3.46 3.49 -17.26
C GLY A 19 1.98 3.32 -16.91
N PRO A 20 1.19 2.71 -17.81
CA PRO A 20 -0.20 2.39 -17.51
C PRO A 20 -0.28 1.29 -16.43
N PRO A 21 -1.46 1.09 -15.82
CA PRO A 21 -1.76 -0.22 -15.23
C PRO A 21 -1.52 -1.34 -16.24
N PRO A 22 -1.16 -2.55 -15.80
CA PRO A 22 -1.16 -3.70 -16.68
C PRO A 22 -2.58 -3.94 -17.22
N ALA A 23 -2.64 -4.62 -18.36
CA ALA A 23 -3.88 -5.25 -18.78
C ALA A 23 -4.09 -6.51 -17.95
N ALA A 24 -5.31 -6.76 -17.49
CA ALA A 24 -5.70 -8.07 -16.98
C ALA A 24 -5.37 -9.14 -18.03
N ALA A 25 -4.87 -10.28 -17.59
CA ALA A 25 -4.47 -11.37 -18.49
C ALA A 25 -5.70 -11.97 -19.20
N ALA A 26 -5.47 -12.53 -20.39
CA ALA A 26 -6.53 -13.14 -21.22
C ALA A 26 -7.22 -14.35 -20.55
N ASP A 27 -6.62 -14.88 -19.47
CA ASP A 27 -7.15 -15.97 -18.65
C ASP A 27 -8.18 -15.53 -17.60
N GLY A 28 -8.49 -14.23 -17.53
CA GLY A 28 -9.46 -13.68 -16.58
C GLY A 28 -8.87 -13.28 -15.22
N THR A 29 -7.54 -13.34 -15.05
CA THR A 29 -6.85 -12.91 -13.82
C THR A 29 -7.02 -11.41 -13.61
N VAL A 30 -7.39 -11.03 -12.38
CA VAL A 30 -7.62 -9.62 -12.00
C VAL A 30 -6.35 -8.97 -11.49
N VAL A 31 -6.14 -7.71 -11.86
CA VAL A 31 -5.06 -6.89 -11.30
C VAL A 31 -5.65 -5.90 -10.30
N LEU A 32 -4.97 -5.66 -9.19
CA LEU A 32 -5.28 -4.56 -8.28
C LEU A 32 -4.56 -3.27 -8.72
N ASP A 33 -5.30 -2.16 -8.84
CA ASP A 33 -4.69 -0.84 -8.83
C ASP A 33 -4.37 -0.42 -7.37
N PRO A 34 -3.09 -0.31 -6.97
CA PRO A 34 -2.72 0.00 -5.59
C PRO A 34 -2.93 1.47 -5.19
N VAL A 35 -3.24 2.35 -6.15
CA VAL A 35 -3.52 3.77 -5.89
C VAL A 35 -5.01 3.93 -5.63
N GLU A 36 -5.83 3.49 -6.57
CA GLU A 36 -7.28 3.62 -6.48
C GLU A 36 -7.91 2.53 -5.63
N MET A 37 -7.12 1.52 -5.24
CA MET A 37 -7.59 0.31 -4.57
C MET A 37 -8.81 -0.27 -5.30
N ARG A 38 -8.70 -0.50 -6.61
CA ARG A 38 -9.79 -1.05 -7.43
C ARG A 38 -9.31 -2.23 -8.26
N LEU A 39 -10.24 -3.11 -8.60
CA LEU A 39 -9.97 -4.23 -9.49
C LEU A 39 -9.97 -3.76 -10.95
N LEU A 40 -8.93 -4.13 -11.68
CA LEU A 40 -8.77 -3.89 -13.11
C LEU A 40 -9.06 -5.18 -13.86
N ARG A 41 -10.08 -5.13 -14.73
CA ARG A 41 -10.51 -6.23 -15.60
C ARG A 41 -10.44 -5.76 -17.05
N TRP A 42 -10.32 -6.69 -17.98
CA TRP A 42 -9.93 -6.41 -19.37
C TRP A 42 -10.88 -5.43 -20.08
N THR A 43 -10.47 -4.17 -20.19
CA THR A 43 -10.74 -3.17 -21.24
C THR A 43 -10.03 -1.88 -20.81
N ASP A 44 -9.10 -1.35 -21.63
CA ASP A 44 -8.60 0.05 -21.64
C ASP A 44 -7.07 0.27 -21.70
N ALA A 45 -6.24 -0.78 -21.77
CA ALA A 45 -4.82 -0.57 -22.00
C ALA A 45 -4.51 -0.37 -23.50
N ARG A 46 -4.55 0.87 -24.00
CA ARG A 46 -3.89 1.18 -25.29
C ARG A 46 -2.37 1.10 -25.12
N PRO A 47 -1.65 0.28 -25.90
CA PRO A 47 -0.19 0.30 -25.89
C PRO A 47 0.30 1.68 -26.34
N ARG A 48 1.07 2.36 -25.51
CA ARG A 48 1.67 3.67 -25.84
C ARG A 48 3.18 3.53 -26.00
N LEU A 49 3.68 3.72 -27.22
CA LEU A 49 5.11 3.71 -27.61
C LEU A 49 5.99 4.49 -26.62
N ALA A 50 7.17 3.98 -26.27
CA ALA A 50 8.15 4.71 -25.46
C ALA A 50 8.57 6.01 -26.18
N ALA A 51 8.35 7.15 -25.51
CA ALA A 51 8.88 8.44 -25.97
C ALA A 51 10.16 8.75 -25.21
N ASP A 52 11.02 9.58 -25.80
CA ASP A 52 12.29 10.00 -25.20
C ASP A 52 12.07 10.59 -23.79
N ARG A 53 12.75 10.03 -22.78
CA ARG A 53 12.49 10.29 -21.36
C ARG A 53 13.58 11.15 -20.74
N SER A 54 13.23 12.41 -20.47
CA SER A 54 14.03 13.31 -19.64
C SER A 54 13.94 12.94 -18.16
N LEU A 55 15.07 13.03 -17.43
CA LEU A 55 15.08 12.88 -15.98
C LEU A 55 14.37 14.07 -15.29
N PRO A 56 13.64 13.84 -14.20
CA PRO A 56 13.04 14.93 -13.42
C PRO A 56 14.13 15.77 -12.75
N ARG A 57 13.86 17.07 -12.57
CA ARG A 57 14.80 18.00 -11.89
C ARG A 57 14.93 17.74 -10.38
N ARG A 58 13.91 17.12 -9.77
CA ARG A 58 13.90 16.74 -8.35
C ARG A 58 13.62 15.25 -8.23
N PRO A 59 14.21 14.56 -7.24
CA PRO A 59 13.90 13.17 -6.95
C PRO A 59 12.39 12.95 -6.76
N LEU A 60 11.87 11.87 -7.36
CA LEU A 60 10.46 11.49 -7.29
C LEU A 60 10.30 10.17 -6.54
N ARG A 61 9.05 9.88 -6.14
CA ARG A 61 8.63 8.59 -5.57
C ARG A 61 7.64 7.99 -6.54
N VAL A 62 8.11 7.02 -7.30
CA VAL A 62 7.44 6.53 -8.50
C VAL A 62 6.89 5.14 -8.25
N LEU A 63 5.60 4.94 -8.51
CA LEU A 63 4.99 3.64 -8.62
C LEU A 63 5.02 3.15 -10.06
N LEU A 64 5.35 1.87 -10.23
CA LEU A 64 5.28 1.20 -11.52
C LEU A 64 5.00 -0.29 -11.34
N HIS A 65 4.55 -0.90 -12.42
CA HIS A 65 4.23 -2.31 -12.52
C HIS A 65 5.41 -3.14 -13.04
N GLY A 66 5.43 -4.44 -12.76
CA GLY A 66 6.56 -5.33 -13.02
C GLY A 66 6.94 -5.38 -14.50
N GLU A 67 5.95 -5.48 -15.39
CA GLU A 67 6.19 -5.45 -16.83
C GLU A 67 6.83 -4.12 -17.29
N THR A 68 6.38 -3.00 -16.71
CA THR A 68 6.97 -1.68 -16.98
C THR A 68 8.39 -1.62 -16.45
N ALA A 69 8.68 -2.26 -15.32
CA ALA A 69 10.04 -2.32 -14.76
C ALA A 69 11.01 -3.04 -15.69
N VAL A 70 10.57 -4.13 -16.33
CA VAL A 70 11.35 -4.86 -17.34
C VAL A 70 11.59 -3.99 -18.57
N ARG A 71 10.52 -3.38 -19.12
CA ARG A 71 10.61 -2.57 -20.35
C ARG A 71 11.45 -1.31 -20.18
N GLU A 72 11.40 -0.67 -19.02
CA GLU A 72 12.01 0.65 -18.77
C GLU A 72 13.30 0.57 -17.96
N ARG A 73 13.94 -0.60 -17.90
CA ARG A 73 15.10 -0.86 -17.03
C ARG A 73 16.17 0.24 -17.09
N ALA A 74 16.65 0.60 -18.28
CA ALA A 74 17.70 1.61 -18.44
C ALA A 74 17.25 2.99 -17.93
N PHE A 75 15.97 3.34 -18.09
CA PHE A 75 15.43 4.58 -17.54
C PHE A 75 15.35 4.53 -16.01
N LEU A 76 14.96 3.40 -15.44
CA LEU A 76 14.89 3.21 -13.99
C LEU A 76 16.26 3.25 -13.32
N GLU A 77 17.28 2.67 -13.94
CA GLU A 77 18.68 2.79 -13.50
C GLU A 77 19.11 4.26 -13.42
N ARG A 78 18.80 5.07 -14.46
CA ARG A 78 19.08 6.51 -14.43
C ARG A 78 18.24 7.27 -13.38
N LEU A 79 16.97 6.88 -13.19
CA LEU A 79 16.05 7.53 -12.25
C LEU A 79 16.47 7.27 -10.78
N VAL A 80 16.82 6.03 -10.46
CA VAL A 80 17.38 5.63 -9.16
C VAL A 80 18.77 6.24 -8.96
N GLY A 81 19.62 6.25 -9.99
CA GLY A 81 20.92 6.92 -9.94
C GLY A 81 20.82 8.44 -9.71
N ALA A 82 19.76 9.09 -10.19
CA ALA A 82 19.45 10.49 -9.91
C ALA A 82 18.79 10.71 -8.52
N GLY A 83 18.68 9.66 -7.71
CA GLY A 83 18.19 9.72 -6.34
C GLY A 83 16.68 9.55 -6.17
N SER A 84 15.93 9.23 -7.23
CA SER A 84 14.49 8.95 -7.10
C SER A 84 14.24 7.56 -6.52
N GLY A 85 13.11 7.40 -5.84
CA GLY A 85 12.64 6.14 -5.28
C GLY A 85 11.61 5.46 -6.16
N VAL A 86 11.59 4.13 -6.16
CA VAL A 86 10.68 3.31 -6.97
C VAL A 86 9.99 2.24 -6.13
N LEU A 87 8.65 2.18 -6.25
CA LEU A 87 7.81 1.11 -5.74
C LEU A 87 7.34 0.25 -6.91
N VAL A 88 7.84 -0.98 -6.97
CA VAL A 88 7.54 -1.94 -8.04
C VAL A 88 6.43 -2.88 -7.60
N VAL A 89 5.32 -2.86 -8.31
CA VAL A 89 4.15 -3.69 -8.08
C VAL A 89 4.30 -5.00 -8.84
N LEU A 90 4.17 -6.15 -8.18
CA LEU A 90 4.21 -7.47 -8.82
C LEU A 90 2.81 -7.90 -9.27
N ASP A 91 2.44 -7.48 -10.46
CA ASP A 91 1.09 -7.53 -11.02
C ASP A 91 0.88 -8.65 -12.07
N GLY A 92 1.87 -9.53 -12.25
CA GLY A 92 1.81 -10.66 -13.16
C GLY A 92 2.77 -11.80 -12.78
N ALA A 93 2.72 -12.91 -13.52
CA ALA A 93 3.48 -14.13 -13.22
C ALA A 93 5.01 -13.95 -13.25
N SER A 94 5.51 -12.92 -13.94
CA SER A 94 6.93 -12.67 -14.12
C SER A 94 7.41 -11.56 -13.20
N ALA A 95 8.02 -11.93 -12.07
CA ALA A 95 8.81 -10.99 -11.27
C ALA A 95 9.96 -10.42 -12.14
N PRO A 96 10.24 -9.11 -12.09
CA PRO A 96 11.34 -8.53 -12.86
C PRO A 96 12.66 -9.19 -12.44
N PRO A 97 13.42 -9.77 -13.38
CA PRO A 97 14.61 -10.56 -13.04
C PRO A 97 15.69 -9.69 -12.40
N VAL A 98 15.78 -8.43 -12.81
CA VAL A 98 16.73 -7.45 -12.29
C VAL A 98 16.00 -6.13 -12.04
N LEU A 99 16.18 -5.60 -10.83
CA LEU A 99 15.78 -4.25 -10.45
C LEU A 99 17.03 -3.36 -10.35
N PRO A 100 16.90 -2.04 -10.53
CA PRO A 100 18.03 -1.13 -10.34
C PRO A 100 18.60 -1.28 -8.94
N ALA A 101 19.93 -1.19 -8.81
CA ALA A 101 20.58 -1.22 -7.51
C ALA A 101 20.24 0.07 -6.75
N PRO A 102 19.73 -0.01 -5.50
CA PRO A 102 19.49 1.17 -4.68
C PRO A 102 20.82 1.83 -4.31
N THR A 103 20.82 3.16 -4.26
CA THR A 103 21.93 3.98 -3.75
C THR A 103 21.72 4.39 -2.28
N VAL A 104 20.48 4.31 -1.79
CA VAL A 104 20.11 4.50 -0.38
C VAL A 104 19.11 3.44 0.06
N ASP A 105 19.03 3.16 1.36
CA ASP A 105 18.12 2.16 1.90
C ASP A 105 16.65 2.47 1.59
N GLY A 106 15.89 1.42 1.25
CA GLY A 106 14.47 1.53 0.91
C GLY A 106 14.15 2.35 -0.35
N GLN A 107 15.14 2.69 -1.19
CA GLN A 107 14.91 3.43 -2.43
C GLN A 107 14.14 2.61 -3.47
N VAL A 108 14.41 1.31 -3.53
CA VAL A 108 13.74 0.34 -4.39
C VAL A 108 12.96 -0.61 -3.48
N VAL A 109 11.64 -0.62 -3.60
CA VAL A 109 10.75 -1.47 -2.80
C VAL A 109 9.84 -2.26 -3.72
N VAL A 110 9.57 -3.51 -3.36
CA VAL A 110 8.66 -4.39 -4.07
C VAL A 110 7.37 -4.57 -3.28
N LEU A 111 6.24 -4.49 -3.95
CA LEU A 111 4.91 -4.68 -3.38
C LEU A 111 4.15 -5.70 -4.21
N ALA A 112 3.81 -6.83 -3.62
CA ALA A 112 2.95 -7.82 -4.27
C ALA A 112 1.50 -7.57 -3.84
N PRO A 113 0.59 -7.24 -4.77
CA PRO A 113 -0.84 -7.25 -4.47
C PRO A 113 -1.29 -8.66 -4.14
N TRP A 114 -2.12 -8.78 -3.11
CA TRP A 114 -2.88 -9.98 -2.80
C TRP A 114 -4.36 -9.62 -2.93
N VAL A 115 -5.09 -10.39 -3.73
CA VAL A 115 -6.52 -10.24 -3.97
C VAL A 115 -7.17 -11.58 -3.62
N PRO A 116 -8.29 -11.62 -2.88
CA PRO A 116 -8.95 -12.88 -2.57
C PRO A 116 -9.29 -13.67 -3.84
N ALA A 117 -9.15 -14.99 -3.79
CA ALA A 117 -9.52 -15.87 -4.90
C ALA A 117 -11.01 -15.72 -5.28
N PHE A 118 -11.85 -15.35 -4.32
CA PHE A 118 -13.25 -14.99 -4.54
C PHE A 118 -13.42 -13.90 -5.62
N TRP A 119 -12.50 -12.93 -5.67
CA TRP A 119 -12.49 -11.83 -6.63
C TRP A 119 -11.69 -12.12 -7.91
N GLY A 120 -11.10 -13.30 -8.04
CA GLY A 120 -10.25 -13.67 -9.19
C GLY A 120 -8.78 -13.33 -9.00
N GLY A 121 -8.32 -13.19 -7.75
CA GLY A 121 -6.90 -13.05 -7.43
C GLY A 121 -6.13 -14.36 -7.64
N ALA A 122 -4.90 -14.24 -8.12
CA ALA A 122 -3.97 -15.35 -8.26
C ALA A 122 -3.21 -15.61 -6.93
N PRO A 123 -2.66 -16.83 -6.75
CA PRO A 123 -1.80 -17.12 -5.61
C PRO A 123 -0.61 -16.17 -5.51
N LEU A 124 -0.21 -15.84 -4.28
CA LEU A 124 0.92 -14.96 -4.03
C LEU A 124 2.24 -15.60 -4.49
N ALA A 125 2.99 -14.88 -5.32
CA ALA A 125 4.32 -15.31 -5.74
C ALA A 125 5.34 -15.20 -4.58
N SER A 126 6.36 -16.05 -4.58
CA SER A 126 7.44 -15.97 -3.59
C SER A 126 8.21 -14.66 -3.70
N LEU A 127 8.46 -14.02 -2.56
CA LEU A 127 9.24 -12.78 -2.41
C LEU A 127 10.67 -13.02 -1.93
N ALA A 128 11.04 -14.27 -1.61
CA ALA A 128 12.33 -14.63 -1.02
C ALA A 128 13.53 -14.16 -1.86
N ALA A 129 13.40 -14.17 -3.19
CA ALA A 129 14.45 -13.72 -4.10
C ALA A 129 14.79 -12.23 -3.95
N PHE A 130 13.85 -11.39 -3.49
CA PHE A 130 14.11 -9.97 -3.21
C PHE A 130 14.82 -9.78 -1.88
N GLY A 131 14.44 -10.55 -0.85
CA GLY A 131 15.14 -10.58 0.43
C GLY A 131 16.61 -10.97 0.29
N ALA A 132 16.92 -11.99 -0.53
CA ALA A 132 18.31 -12.38 -0.84
C ALA A 132 19.13 -11.25 -1.49
N ARG A 133 18.47 -10.34 -2.19
CA ARG A 133 19.07 -9.14 -2.83
C ARG A 133 19.04 -7.90 -1.93
N LYS A 134 18.60 -8.04 -0.67
CA LYS A 134 18.38 -6.93 0.27
C LYS A 134 17.43 -5.85 -0.26
N ILE A 135 16.50 -6.23 -1.13
CA ILE A 135 15.44 -5.35 -1.62
C ILE A 135 14.21 -5.60 -0.74
N PRO A 136 13.70 -4.59 0.00
CA PRO A 136 12.48 -4.75 0.78
C PRO A 136 11.32 -5.17 -0.12
N ALA A 137 10.66 -6.28 0.24
CA ALA A 137 9.50 -6.79 -0.44
C ALA A 137 8.39 -7.05 0.57
N GLY A 138 7.16 -6.70 0.23
CA GLY A 138 6.00 -6.87 1.08
C GLY A 138 4.73 -7.06 0.28
N VAL A 139 3.61 -7.16 0.99
CA VAL A 139 2.30 -7.48 0.40
C VAL A 139 1.31 -6.36 0.65
N LEU A 140 0.53 -6.02 -0.38
CA LEU A 140 -0.66 -5.18 -0.26
C LEU A 140 -1.90 -6.07 -0.26
N LEU A 141 -2.54 -6.23 0.89
CA LEU A 141 -3.78 -7.00 1.03
C LEU A 141 -4.98 -6.16 0.61
N ALA A 142 -5.66 -6.56 -0.46
CA ALA A 142 -6.94 -6.01 -0.85
C ALA A 142 -8.06 -6.65 -0.02
N LEU A 143 -8.70 -5.84 0.85
CA LEU A 143 -9.76 -6.31 1.73
C LEU A 143 -11.13 -6.03 1.10
N GLY A 144 -12.03 -7.02 1.10
CA GLY A 144 -13.37 -6.86 0.56
C GLY A 144 -14.30 -8.00 0.95
N PRO A 145 -15.57 -7.95 0.52
CA PRO A 145 -16.55 -8.97 0.89
C PRO A 145 -16.20 -10.30 0.23
N VAL A 146 -16.12 -11.33 1.06
CA VAL A 146 -15.89 -12.73 0.68
C VAL A 146 -16.63 -13.63 1.68
N PRO A 147 -16.89 -14.90 1.34
CA PRO A 147 -17.28 -15.89 2.33
C PRO A 147 -16.23 -15.98 3.44
N GLU A 148 -16.66 -16.03 4.71
CA GLU A 148 -15.78 -16.12 5.89
C GLU A 148 -14.65 -15.06 5.92
N PRO A 149 -14.99 -13.75 5.89
CA PRO A 149 -14.03 -12.70 5.55
C PRO A 149 -12.90 -12.53 6.58
N PHE A 150 -13.14 -12.83 7.86
CA PHE A 150 -12.10 -12.77 8.88
C PHE A 150 -11.07 -13.91 8.79
N ALA A 151 -11.54 -15.12 8.44
CA ALA A 151 -10.65 -16.26 8.23
C ALA A 151 -9.76 -16.01 7.00
N GLU A 152 -10.34 -15.43 5.95
CA GLU A 152 -9.62 -15.06 4.74
C GLU A 152 -8.51 -14.04 5.02
N VAL A 153 -8.78 -13.01 5.85
CA VAL A 153 -7.76 -12.01 6.21
C VAL A 153 -6.59 -12.63 6.98
N ARG A 154 -6.86 -13.53 7.94
CA ARG A 154 -5.79 -14.25 8.65
C ARG A 154 -4.95 -15.11 7.71
N ARG A 155 -5.62 -15.85 6.83
CA ARG A 155 -4.96 -16.66 5.79
C ARG A 155 -4.06 -15.80 4.90
N ALA A 156 -4.53 -14.62 4.50
CA ALA A 156 -3.77 -13.70 3.65
C ALA A 156 -2.49 -13.19 4.33
N VAL A 157 -2.54 -12.86 5.63
CA VAL A 157 -1.34 -12.45 6.39
C VAL A 157 -0.36 -13.62 6.56
N GLU A 158 -0.85 -14.82 6.82
CA GLU A 158 -0.03 -16.02 6.89
C GLU A 158 0.63 -16.36 5.54
N GLU A 159 -0.11 -16.27 4.43
CA GLU A 159 0.42 -16.41 3.07
C GLU A 159 1.51 -15.37 2.78
N ALA A 160 1.30 -14.11 3.17
CA ALA A 160 2.31 -13.06 3.03
C ALA A 160 3.61 -13.42 3.77
N ARG A 161 3.49 -13.88 5.02
CA ARG A 161 4.63 -14.37 5.81
C ARG A 161 5.34 -15.53 5.11
N ASN A 162 4.60 -16.54 4.67
CA ASN A 162 5.14 -17.74 4.01
C ASN A 162 5.79 -17.42 2.66
N ALA A 163 5.31 -16.40 1.95
CA ALA A 163 5.94 -15.89 0.74
C ALA A 163 7.27 -15.15 1.00
N GLY A 164 7.60 -14.86 2.26
CA GLY A 164 8.82 -14.14 2.64
C GLY A 164 8.67 -12.63 2.65
N ALA A 165 7.46 -12.11 2.86
CA ALA A 165 7.23 -10.68 2.99
C ALA A 165 7.92 -10.11 4.25
N GLY A 166 8.60 -8.97 4.09
CA GLY A 166 9.17 -8.21 5.22
C GLY A 166 8.19 -7.20 5.83
N PHE A 167 7.06 -6.96 5.16
CA PHE A 167 6.00 -6.06 5.63
C PHE A 167 4.66 -6.37 4.95
N VAL A 168 3.58 -5.89 5.56
CA VAL A 168 2.21 -5.96 5.05
C VAL A 168 1.60 -4.56 5.09
N VAL A 169 0.83 -4.22 4.07
CA VAL A 169 -0.10 -3.08 4.06
C VAL A 169 -1.48 -3.65 3.75
N ALA A 170 -2.46 -3.36 4.58
CA ALA A 170 -3.83 -3.81 4.36
C ALA A 170 -4.72 -2.62 4.03
N CYS A 171 -5.55 -2.74 3.01
CA CYS A 171 -6.49 -1.70 2.65
C CYS A 171 -7.73 -2.28 1.95
N PRO A 172 -8.94 -1.80 2.31
CA PRO A 172 -10.16 -2.10 1.59
C PRO A 172 -10.05 -1.63 0.14
N PHE A 173 -10.56 -2.46 -0.77
CA PHE A 173 -10.67 -2.09 -2.18
C PHE A 173 -12.11 -1.70 -2.54
N ALA A 174 -12.25 -0.84 -3.53
CA ALA A 174 -13.52 -0.40 -4.09
C ALA A 174 -14.21 -1.56 -4.79
N VAL A 175 -15.44 -1.83 -4.37
CA VAL A 175 -16.26 -2.92 -4.89
C VAL A 175 -17.50 -2.34 -5.58
N PRO A 176 -17.36 -1.87 -6.84
CA PRO A 176 -18.46 -1.20 -7.53
C PRO A 176 -19.57 -2.19 -7.91
N PRO A 177 -20.82 -1.72 -8.15
CA PRO A 177 -21.94 -2.59 -8.51
C PRO A 177 -21.64 -3.58 -9.63
N GLU A 178 -20.95 -3.15 -10.69
CA GLU A 178 -20.61 -4.00 -11.84
C GLU A 178 -19.77 -5.22 -11.46
N ASP A 179 -18.83 -5.07 -10.52
CA ASP A 179 -18.00 -6.18 -10.06
C ASP A 179 -18.80 -7.14 -9.18
N ARG A 180 -19.73 -6.61 -8.37
CA ARG A 180 -20.63 -7.44 -7.56
C ARG A 180 -21.57 -8.27 -8.41
N HIS A 181 -22.23 -7.64 -9.38
CA HIS A 181 -23.10 -8.35 -10.33
C HIS A 181 -22.32 -9.43 -11.09
N ARG A 182 -21.12 -9.12 -11.58
CA ARG A 182 -20.28 -10.11 -12.25
C ARG A 182 -19.98 -11.33 -11.37
N VAL A 183 -19.63 -11.12 -10.11
CA VAL A 183 -19.36 -12.23 -9.18
C VAL A 183 -20.64 -13.01 -8.87
N TYR A 184 -21.75 -12.31 -8.66
CA TYR A 184 -23.06 -12.92 -8.42
C TYR A 184 -23.49 -13.79 -9.60
N ASP A 185 -23.54 -13.24 -10.80
CA ASP A 185 -23.96 -13.95 -12.02
C ASP A 185 -23.06 -15.15 -12.33
N GLY A 186 -21.76 -15.04 -12.02
CA GLY A 186 -20.80 -16.12 -12.23
C GLY A 186 -20.86 -17.25 -11.20
N ARG A 187 -21.49 -17.06 -10.03
CA ARG A 187 -21.43 -18.00 -8.90
C ARG A 187 -22.78 -18.44 -8.34
N ALA A 188 -23.83 -17.61 -8.43
CA ALA A 188 -25.14 -17.87 -7.82
C ALA A 188 -25.87 -19.08 -8.42
N GLY A 189 -25.48 -19.53 -9.62
CA GLY A 189 -26.14 -20.64 -10.31
C GLY A 189 -27.58 -20.30 -10.75
N ALA A 190 -28.27 -21.26 -11.36
CA ALA A 190 -29.60 -21.05 -11.94
C ALA A 190 -30.72 -20.80 -10.91
N GLY A 191 -30.51 -21.22 -9.65
CA GLY A 191 -31.48 -21.04 -8.56
C GLY A 191 -31.28 -19.77 -7.73
N GLY A 192 -30.22 -19.00 -8.00
CA GLY A 192 -29.78 -17.91 -7.13
C GLY A 192 -29.08 -18.41 -5.86
N ASP A 193 -28.42 -17.48 -5.17
CA ASP A 193 -27.72 -17.73 -3.91
C ASP A 193 -27.96 -16.55 -2.96
N GLU A 194 -28.90 -16.74 -2.03
CA GLU A 194 -29.31 -15.71 -1.06
C GLU A 194 -28.14 -15.28 -0.15
N ALA A 195 -27.24 -16.19 0.20
CA ALA A 195 -26.09 -15.85 1.04
C ALA A 195 -25.12 -14.96 0.27
N LEU A 196 -24.89 -15.26 -1.00
CA LEU A 196 -24.08 -14.44 -1.90
C LEU A 196 -24.74 -13.09 -2.20
N GLU A 197 -26.05 -13.05 -2.38
CA GLU A 197 -26.82 -11.82 -2.58
C GLU A 197 -26.69 -10.90 -1.35
N ASN A 198 -26.90 -11.46 -0.16
CA ASN A 198 -26.73 -10.74 1.11
C ASN A 198 -25.30 -10.20 1.29
N LEU A 199 -24.29 -11.02 1.00
CA LEU A 199 -22.89 -10.62 1.09
C LEU A 199 -22.56 -9.44 0.17
N LEU A 200 -23.03 -9.48 -1.09
CA LEU A 200 -22.63 -8.50 -2.10
C LEU A 200 -23.48 -7.23 -2.07
N PHE A 201 -24.79 -7.35 -1.83
CA PHE A 201 -25.74 -6.25 -2.04
C PHE A 201 -26.35 -5.71 -0.75
N HIS A 202 -26.40 -6.50 0.32
CA HIS A 202 -27.04 -6.11 1.58
C HIS A 202 -26.07 -5.87 2.74
N THR A 203 -24.78 -6.20 2.56
CA THR A 203 -23.76 -5.92 3.56
C THR A 203 -23.39 -4.44 3.57
N ASP A 204 -23.30 -3.85 4.77
CA ASP A 204 -22.69 -2.54 4.96
C ASP A 204 -21.17 -2.63 4.71
N LEU A 205 -20.76 -2.24 3.50
CA LEU A 205 -19.37 -2.32 3.07
C LEU A 205 -18.43 -1.42 3.86
N ALA A 206 -18.91 -0.28 4.39
CA ALA A 206 -18.07 0.63 5.17
C ALA A 206 -17.73 0.01 6.54
N ARG A 207 -18.75 -0.56 7.19
CA ARG A 207 -18.55 -1.31 8.44
C ARG A 207 -17.67 -2.53 8.23
N LEU A 208 -17.95 -3.33 7.21
CA LEU A 208 -17.13 -4.51 6.89
C LEU A 208 -15.67 -4.12 6.62
N ALA A 209 -15.43 -3.07 5.85
CA ALA A 209 -14.08 -2.58 5.55
C ALA A 209 -13.30 -2.25 6.84
N ALA A 210 -13.94 -1.56 7.79
CA ALA A 210 -13.32 -1.25 9.07
C ALA A 210 -13.00 -2.53 9.86
N GLU A 211 -13.95 -3.47 9.98
CA GLU A 211 -13.75 -4.74 10.69
C GLU A 211 -12.64 -5.59 10.07
N LEU A 212 -12.54 -5.63 8.74
CA LEU A 212 -11.48 -6.39 8.05
C LEU A 212 -10.09 -5.81 8.25
N GLU A 213 -9.95 -4.48 8.32
CA GLU A 213 -8.66 -3.88 8.62
C GLU A 213 -8.22 -4.09 10.05
N ARG A 214 -9.16 -4.05 11.00
CA ARG A 214 -8.86 -4.43 12.39
C ARG A 214 -8.37 -5.86 12.45
N GLU A 215 -9.04 -6.76 11.74
CA GLU A 215 -8.62 -8.15 11.66
C GLU A 215 -7.23 -8.31 11.02
N ALA A 216 -6.92 -7.52 9.99
CA ALA A 216 -5.60 -7.53 9.38
C ALA A 216 -4.53 -7.06 10.38
N SER A 217 -4.83 -6.03 11.19
CA SER A 217 -3.92 -5.59 12.25
C SER A 217 -3.75 -6.64 13.35
N ARG A 218 -4.83 -7.28 13.80
CA ARG A 218 -4.77 -8.38 14.78
C ARG A 218 -3.94 -9.55 14.25
N ALA A 219 -4.15 -9.94 12.99
CA ALA A 219 -3.39 -11.00 12.34
C ALA A 219 -1.90 -10.63 12.20
N CYS A 220 -1.58 -9.39 11.79
CA CYS A 220 -0.19 -8.95 11.71
C CYS A 220 0.52 -9.01 13.06
N LEU A 221 -0.13 -8.55 14.13
CA LEU A 221 0.40 -8.67 15.50
C LEU A 221 0.63 -10.13 15.88
N ALA A 222 -0.36 -11.02 15.66
CA ALA A 222 -0.26 -12.43 16.00
C ALA A 222 0.86 -13.16 15.25
N PHE A 223 1.09 -12.80 13.98
CA PHE A 223 2.13 -13.41 13.14
C PHE A 223 3.48 -12.67 13.20
N GLY A 224 3.60 -11.58 13.97
CA GLY A 224 4.83 -10.77 14.04
C GLY A 224 5.16 -10.03 12.74
N MET A 225 4.16 -9.75 11.91
CA MET A 225 4.31 -9.06 10.64
C MET A 225 4.29 -7.54 10.84
N ARG A 226 5.21 -6.84 10.16
CA ARG A 226 5.29 -5.38 10.21
C ARG A 226 4.21 -4.73 9.34
N GLU A 227 3.35 -3.93 9.95
CA GLU A 227 2.36 -3.09 9.25
C GLU A 227 2.91 -1.71 8.89
N ALA A 228 3.82 -1.66 7.92
CA ALA A 228 4.39 -0.39 7.45
C ALA A 228 4.96 -0.52 6.05
N LEU A 229 5.00 0.59 5.33
CA LEU A 229 5.68 0.67 4.04
C LEU A 229 7.10 1.28 4.22
N PRO A 230 8.18 0.53 3.97
CA PRO A 230 9.56 1.00 4.24
C PRO A 230 10.13 1.93 3.16
N GLY A 231 9.38 2.25 2.10
CA GLY A 231 9.84 3.07 0.98
C GLY A 231 8.75 3.22 -0.10
N PRO A 232 8.97 4.03 -1.15
CA PRO A 232 10.29 4.29 -1.69
C PRO A 232 10.94 5.56 -1.13
N ALA A 233 12.12 5.40 -0.54
CA ALA A 233 12.99 6.50 -0.12
C ALA A 233 13.58 7.22 -1.35
N THR A 234 14.04 8.45 -1.14
CA THR A 234 14.77 9.22 -2.17
C THR A 234 16.06 9.78 -1.57
N SER A 235 16.95 10.30 -2.41
CA SER A 235 18.14 11.03 -1.95
C SER A 235 17.83 12.27 -1.10
N PHE A 236 16.60 12.79 -1.17
CA PHE A 236 16.13 13.93 -0.37
C PHE A 236 15.28 13.52 0.84
N THR A 237 14.65 12.35 0.78
CA THR A 237 13.78 11.82 1.83
C THR A 237 14.28 10.43 2.21
N PRO A 238 15.13 10.33 3.24
CA PRO A 238 15.66 9.05 3.71
C PRO A 238 14.57 8.06 4.13
N GLN A 239 14.94 6.79 4.20
CA GLN A 239 14.04 5.70 4.57
C GLN A 239 13.28 5.94 5.89
N PRO A 240 13.92 6.39 6.98
CA PRO A 240 13.22 6.60 8.24
C PRO A 240 12.14 7.68 8.11
N THR A 241 12.44 8.81 7.45
CA THR A 241 11.49 9.90 7.19
C THR A 241 10.28 9.42 6.37
N PHE A 242 10.52 8.64 5.31
CA PHE A 242 9.44 8.07 4.51
C PHE A 242 8.56 7.14 5.35
N THR A 243 9.19 6.19 6.06
CA THR A 243 8.50 5.15 6.82
C THR A 243 7.68 5.74 7.95
N ALA A 244 8.25 6.69 8.70
CA ALA A 244 7.58 7.44 9.74
C ALA A 244 6.33 8.17 9.21
N SER A 245 6.46 8.81 8.05
CA SER A 245 5.35 9.50 7.39
C SER A 245 4.26 8.52 6.93
N ALA A 246 4.65 7.36 6.38
CA ALA A 246 3.71 6.31 5.98
C ALA A 246 2.92 5.74 7.17
N VAL A 247 3.57 5.58 8.33
CA VAL A 247 2.91 5.16 9.58
C VAL A 247 1.86 6.19 10.00
N LEU A 248 2.19 7.50 9.99
CA LEU A 248 1.21 8.55 10.34
C LEU A 248 0.01 8.54 9.40
N THR A 249 0.24 8.36 8.10
CA THR A 249 -0.82 8.28 7.09
C THR A 249 -1.72 7.05 7.28
N LEU A 250 -1.14 5.88 7.58
CA LEU A 250 -1.89 4.66 7.87
C LEU A 250 -2.77 4.84 9.11
N TRP A 251 -2.21 5.41 10.19
CA TRP A 251 -2.96 5.70 11.41
C TRP A 251 -4.02 6.77 11.24
N ALA A 252 -3.75 7.81 10.44
CA ALA A 252 -4.74 8.82 10.12
C ALA A 252 -6.03 8.20 9.60
N ARG A 253 -5.89 7.25 8.67
CA ARG A 253 -7.01 6.53 8.07
C ARG A 253 -7.76 5.68 9.10
N ARG A 254 -7.05 4.98 9.98
CA ARG A 254 -7.65 4.16 11.06
C ARG A 254 -8.44 5.02 12.06
N LEU A 255 -7.87 6.16 12.45
CA LEU A 255 -8.55 7.11 13.34
C LEU A 255 -9.80 7.71 12.70
N ASP A 256 -9.77 7.96 11.38
CA ASP A 256 -10.96 8.45 10.68
C ASP A 256 -12.11 7.41 10.66
N LEU A 257 -11.78 6.12 10.72
CA LEU A 257 -12.78 5.05 10.82
C LEU A 257 -13.32 4.90 12.26
N LEU A 258 -12.54 5.25 13.28
CA LEU A 258 -12.96 5.18 14.68
C LEU A 258 -13.86 6.36 15.09
N ASP A 259 -13.48 7.57 14.68
CA ASP A 259 -14.07 8.81 15.18
C ASP A 259 -14.78 9.61 14.07
N GLY A 260 -14.97 9.03 12.88
CA GLY A 260 -15.47 9.73 11.68
C GLY A 260 -14.40 10.65 11.08
N VAL A 261 -14.79 11.65 10.25
CA VAL A 261 -13.84 12.66 9.73
C VAL A 261 -13.38 13.55 10.90
N SER A 262 -12.37 13.08 11.64
CA SER A 262 -11.90 13.68 12.88
C SER A 262 -10.75 14.66 12.63
N SER A 263 -10.55 15.61 13.55
CA SER A 263 -9.39 16.49 13.50
C SER A 263 -8.06 15.73 13.59
N SER A 264 -8.06 14.55 14.21
CA SER A 264 -6.86 13.76 14.50
C SER A 264 -6.25 13.17 13.24
N GLY A 265 -7.04 12.49 12.40
CA GLY A 265 -6.55 11.94 11.15
C GLY A 265 -6.05 13.01 10.18
N TRP A 266 -6.75 14.15 10.09
CA TRP A 266 -6.28 15.28 9.30
C TRP A 266 -4.96 15.87 9.83
N GLN A 267 -4.80 16.00 11.15
CA GLN A 267 -3.55 16.46 11.77
C GLN A 267 -2.38 15.53 11.43
N LEU A 268 -2.57 14.21 11.51
CA LEU A 268 -1.54 13.22 11.16
C LEU A 268 -1.12 13.30 9.69
N ARG A 269 -2.07 13.43 8.75
CA ARG A 269 -1.75 13.61 7.32
C ARG A 269 -0.95 14.88 7.06
N ARG A 270 -1.33 16.00 7.69
CA ARG A 270 -0.59 17.27 7.56
C ARG A 270 0.83 17.15 8.07
N ALA A 271 1.01 16.54 9.24
CA ALA A 271 2.32 16.29 9.82
C ALA A 271 3.17 15.38 8.94
N ALA A 272 2.59 14.31 8.38
CA ALA A 272 3.27 13.41 7.44
C ALA A 272 3.78 14.17 6.20
N GLN A 273 2.94 15.00 5.57
CA GLN A 273 3.35 15.80 4.41
C GLN A 273 4.46 16.80 4.74
N ALA A 274 4.37 17.48 5.89
CA ALA A 274 5.40 18.40 6.33
C ALA A 274 6.73 17.69 6.66
N LEU A 275 6.67 16.52 7.29
CA LEU A 275 7.84 15.69 7.57
C LEU A 275 8.55 15.27 6.27
N LEU A 276 7.79 14.78 5.29
CA LEU A 276 8.30 14.43 3.96
C LEU A 276 8.97 15.61 3.25
N ALA A 277 8.36 16.80 3.32
CA ALA A 277 8.90 18.01 2.71
C ALA A 277 10.15 18.53 3.43
N SER A 278 10.27 18.29 4.73
CA SER A 278 11.43 18.73 5.52
C SER A 278 12.70 17.95 5.23
N GLY A 279 12.58 16.67 4.83
CA GLY A 279 13.71 15.75 4.66
C GLY A 279 14.48 15.43 5.95
N ARG A 280 14.00 15.88 7.12
CA ARG A 280 14.67 15.66 8.40
C ARG A 280 14.43 14.24 8.91
N ASP A 281 15.43 13.70 9.60
CA ASP A 281 15.32 12.38 10.23
C ASP A 281 14.37 12.44 11.43
N PRO A 282 13.25 11.70 11.43
CA PRO A 282 12.32 11.67 12.56
C PRO A 282 12.98 11.20 13.86
N HIS A 283 13.94 10.28 13.82
CA HIS A 283 14.57 9.78 15.04
C HIS A 283 15.47 10.84 15.69
N ALA A 284 16.23 11.58 14.89
CA ALA A 284 16.99 12.74 15.36
C ALA A 284 16.06 13.81 15.95
N LEU A 285 14.96 14.14 15.27
CA LEU A 285 13.97 15.11 15.76
C LEU A 285 13.36 14.67 17.11
N VAL A 286 13.11 13.38 17.31
CA VAL A 286 12.63 12.85 18.59
C VAL A 286 13.69 12.96 19.67
N ALA A 287 14.94 12.57 19.37
CA ALA A 287 16.05 12.57 20.32
C ALA A 287 16.43 13.99 20.80
N GLU A 288 16.33 14.98 19.91
CA GLU A 288 16.63 16.38 20.21
C GLU A 288 15.43 17.17 20.75
N ASP A 289 14.28 16.51 20.92
CA ASP A 289 13.03 17.17 21.30
C ASP A 289 12.59 18.30 20.35
N ASN A 290 12.71 18.07 19.04
CA ASN A 290 12.56 19.08 17.99
C ASN A 290 11.42 18.81 17.00
N LEU A 291 10.55 17.82 17.25
CA LEU A 291 9.43 17.53 16.35
C LEU A 291 8.51 18.73 16.13
N ARG A 292 8.28 19.56 17.16
CA ARG A 292 7.53 20.83 17.08
C ARG A 292 8.01 21.82 16.01
N VAL A 293 9.26 21.70 15.53
CA VAL A 293 9.81 22.57 14.47
C VAL A 293 9.21 22.23 13.11
N ILE A 294 8.72 20.99 12.92
CA ILE A 294 8.04 20.57 11.70
C ILE A 294 6.59 21.06 11.75
N PRO A 295 6.11 21.84 10.76
CA PRO A 295 4.73 22.29 10.73
C PRO A 295 3.73 21.12 10.83
N GLY A 296 2.70 21.27 11.66
CA GLY A 296 1.67 20.24 11.84
C GLY A 296 1.95 19.25 12.99
N PHE A 297 3.14 19.24 13.58
CA PHE A 297 3.40 18.54 14.85
C PHE A 297 2.89 19.37 16.02
N THR A 298 1.57 19.34 16.24
CA THR A 298 0.95 19.83 17.48
C THR A 298 1.38 18.94 18.66
N PRO A 299 1.20 19.36 19.92
CA PRO A 299 1.57 18.55 21.08
C PRO A 299 0.96 17.13 21.06
N TRP A 300 -0.28 17.00 20.58
CA TRP A 300 -0.94 15.70 20.44
C TRP A 300 -0.29 14.85 19.33
N VAL A 301 -0.03 15.42 18.15
CA VAL A 301 0.64 14.69 17.04
C VAL A 301 2.05 14.27 17.44
N GLU A 302 2.78 15.12 18.16
CA GLU A 302 4.11 14.82 18.65
C GLU A 302 4.10 13.62 19.61
N ALA A 303 3.22 13.65 20.61
CA ALA A 303 3.06 12.53 21.56
C ALA A 303 2.67 11.23 20.85
N PHE A 304 1.72 11.32 19.90
CA PHE A 304 1.30 10.17 19.09
C PHE A 304 2.45 9.60 18.26
N ALA A 305 3.18 10.46 17.53
CA ALA A 305 4.27 10.06 16.66
C ALA A 305 5.42 9.40 17.44
N ARG A 306 5.81 9.98 18.58
CA ARG A 306 6.83 9.39 19.47
C ARG A 306 6.45 7.97 19.90
N SER A 307 5.20 7.79 20.31
CA SER A 307 4.70 6.49 20.77
C SER A 307 4.59 5.49 19.61
N ALA A 308 4.02 5.91 18.48
CA ALA A 308 3.87 5.07 17.29
C ALA A 308 5.22 4.59 16.71
N TRP A 309 6.23 5.46 16.69
CA TRP A 309 7.57 5.10 16.19
C TRP A 309 8.43 4.37 17.23
N GLY A 310 8.16 4.58 18.52
CA GLY A 310 8.80 3.85 19.62
C GLY A 310 8.24 2.44 19.83
N GLY A 311 7.13 2.08 19.17
CA GLY A 311 6.50 0.77 19.28
C GLY A 311 5.59 0.62 20.51
N GLY A 312 5.07 1.71 21.05
CA GLY A 312 4.15 1.73 22.20
C GLY A 312 4.13 3.06 22.96
N GLY A 313 3.20 3.21 23.90
CA GLY A 313 3.01 4.39 24.75
C GLY A 313 1.71 5.15 24.46
N ALA A 314 1.27 5.99 25.41
CA ALA A 314 0.11 6.86 25.20
C ALA A 314 0.50 8.08 24.34
N PRO A 315 -0.33 8.51 23.36
CA PRO A 315 -1.71 8.06 23.08
C PRO A 315 -1.84 6.89 22.08
N PHE A 316 -0.73 6.35 21.57
CA PHE A 316 -0.77 5.28 20.58
C PHE A 316 -1.42 4.00 21.12
N ASP A 317 -1.08 3.57 22.34
CA ASP A 317 -1.63 2.35 22.94
C ASP A 317 -3.15 2.46 23.14
N GLU A 318 -3.64 3.64 23.53
CA GLU A 318 -5.08 3.90 23.66
C GLU A 318 -5.78 3.82 22.30
N ALA A 319 -5.21 4.44 21.27
CA ALA A 319 -5.73 4.38 19.92
C ALA A 319 -5.69 2.94 19.36
N LEU A 320 -4.61 2.21 19.60
CA LEU A 320 -4.44 0.83 19.19
C LEU A 320 -5.44 -0.07 19.91
N ALA A 321 -5.61 0.07 21.23
CA ALA A 321 -6.58 -0.69 22.00
C ALA A 321 -8.01 -0.48 21.48
N ARG A 322 -8.39 0.78 21.20
CA ARG A 322 -9.68 1.10 20.57
C ARG A 322 -9.79 0.54 19.15
N TRP A 323 -8.70 0.55 18.40
CA TRP A 323 -8.64 0.03 17.03
C TRP A 323 -8.83 -1.48 17.00
N VAL A 324 -8.18 -2.24 17.89
CA VAL A 324 -8.24 -3.71 17.87
C VAL A 324 -9.37 -4.31 18.69
N ALA A 325 -10.09 -3.49 19.47
CA ALA A 325 -11.28 -3.91 20.21
C ALA A 325 -12.35 -4.48 19.26
N ASP A 326 -13.01 -5.55 19.74
CA ASP A 326 -13.91 -6.46 19.00
C ASP A 326 -14.80 -5.77 17.96
#